data_AF-G0XR27-F1
#
_entry.id   AF-G0XR27-F1
#
_cell.length_a   1.000
_cell.length_b   1.000
_cell.length_c   1.000
_cell.angle_alpha   90.00
_cell.angle_beta   90.00
_cell.angle_gamma   90.00
#
_symmetry.space_group_name_H-M   'P 1'
#
loop_
_entity.id
_entity.type
_entity.pdbx_description
1 polymer ?
#
loop_
_entity_poly.entity_id
_entity_poly.type
_entity_poly.pdbx_seq_one_letter_code
_entity_poly.pdbx_strand_id
1 'polypeptide(L)'
;SSGQYIRATLPYIRTEIPIIVIFRALGFVADKDILQHICYDFNDTSMMELLRPSLEEAFVIQNQQVALDYIGKRGSTVGVTRDKRIKYAKEILQKEMLPHVGVGEFCETKKAYFFGYIIHRLLLCALGRRAEDDRDHYGNKRLDLAGPLLGGLFRMLFRKLTKDVRGYLQKCVDNGKEINLAYAVKAKTITSGLKYSLATGNWGQANTAGVRAGVSQVLNRLT
;
A
#
# COMPACT_ATOMS: atom_id res chain seq x y z
N SER A 1 31.96 -6.49 7.42
CA SER A 1 30.99 -7.58 7.71
C SER A 1 29.80 -7.45 6.77
N SER A 2 29.90 -8.04 5.58
CA SER A 2 28.87 -7.98 4.52
C SER A 2 27.81 -9.06 4.74
N GLY A 3 27.01 -8.93 5.80
CA GLY A 3 25.85 -9.79 6.01
C GLY A 3 24.79 -9.58 4.92
N GLN A 4 24.07 -10.63 4.55
CA GLN A 4 22.89 -10.52 3.69
C GLN A 4 21.72 -10.05 4.56
N TYR A 5 21.38 -8.76 4.47
CA TYR A 5 20.26 -8.17 5.23
C TYR A 5 18.98 -8.19 4.41
N ILE A 6 17.87 -8.56 5.04
CA ILE A 6 16.54 -8.48 4.42
C ILE A 6 15.83 -7.24 4.95
N ARG A 7 15.44 -6.38 4.01
CA ARG A 7 14.68 -5.15 4.29
C ARG A 7 13.42 -5.11 3.46
N ALA A 8 12.45 -4.32 3.89
CA ALA A 8 11.20 -4.11 3.18
C ALA A 8 10.93 -2.63 2.98
N THR A 9 10.35 -2.32 1.81
CA THR A 9 9.85 -0.99 1.46
C THR A 9 8.37 -0.93 1.79
N LEU A 10 8.00 -0.04 2.72
CA LEU A 10 6.61 0.21 3.07
C LEU A 10 6.07 1.41 2.28
N PRO A 11 4.79 1.39 1.84
CA PRO A 11 4.17 2.55 1.24
C PRO A 11 4.27 3.78 2.14
N TYR A 12 4.50 4.95 1.54
CA TYR A 12 4.64 6.24 2.24
C TYR A 12 5.83 6.36 3.22
N ILE A 13 6.69 5.35 3.31
CA ILE A 13 7.96 5.41 4.04
C ILE A 13 9.08 5.63 3.02
N ARG A 14 9.99 6.58 3.31
CA ARG A 14 11.01 7.03 2.33
C ARG A 14 12.21 6.11 2.24
N THR A 15 12.45 5.31 3.27
CA THR A 15 13.62 4.43 3.38
C THR A 15 13.19 3.02 3.72
N GLU A 16 13.98 2.05 3.30
CA GLU A 16 13.77 0.65 3.65
C GLU A 16 13.84 0.42 5.17
N ILE A 17 13.07 -0.56 5.65
CA ILE A 17 12.99 -0.93 7.06
C ILE A 17 13.42 -2.39 7.22
N PRO A 18 14.28 -2.74 8.20
CA PRO A 18 14.61 -4.13 8.49
C PRO A 18 13.36 -4.95 8.83
N ILE A 19 13.26 -6.17 8.30
CA ILE A 19 12.04 -6.99 8.43
C ILE A 19 11.67 -7.27 9.90
N ILE A 20 12.66 -7.47 10.77
CA ILE A 20 12.46 -7.76 12.19
C ILE A 20 11.84 -6.56 12.91
N VAL A 21 12.20 -5.33 12.53
CA VAL A 21 11.59 -4.10 13.09
C VAL A 21 10.12 -4.02 12.74
N ILE A 22 9.72 -4.49 11.55
CA ILE A 22 8.30 -4.51 11.13
C ILE A 22 7.53 -5.53 11.98
N PHE A 23 8.06 -6.72 12.23
CA PHE A 23 7.42 -7.69 13.13
C PHE A 23 7.26 -7.16 14.56
N ARG A 24 8.30 -6.52 15.10
CA ARG A 24 8.24 -5.88 16.42
C ARG A 24 7.21 -4.75 16.46
N ALA A 25 7.07 -3.99 15.38
CA ALA A 25 6.02 -2.95 15.26
C ALA A 25 4.60 -3.55 15.19
N LEU A 26 4.43 -4.71 14.56
CA LEU A 26 3.17 -5.47 14.51
C LEU A 26 2.78 -6.10 15.86
N GLY A 27 3.69 -6.15 16.83
CA GLY A 27 3.45 -6.64 18.19
C GLY A 27 4.22 -7.90 18.58
N PHE A 28 5.03 -8.46 17.67
CA PHE A 28 5.84 -9.66 17.94
C PHE A 28 7.24 -9.24 18.38
N VAL A 29 7.46 -9.21 19.70
CA VAL A 29 8.72 -8.75 20.28
C VAL A 29 9.76 -9.86 20.39
N ALA A 30 9.34 -11.08 20.77
CA ALA A 30 10.25 -12.19 20.97
C ALA A 30 10.76 -12.74 19.64
N ASP A 31 12.08 -12.90 19.51
CA ASP A 31 12.70 -13.37 18.27
C ASP A 31 12.22 -14.77 17.88
N LYS A 32 11.98 -15.63 18.86
CA LYS A 32 11.39 -16.96 18.64
C LYS A 32 10.04 -16.85 17.91
N ASP A 33 9.16 -15.97 18.37
CA ASP A 33 7.84 -15.80 17.75
C ASP A 33 7.98 -15.30 16.32
N ILE A 34 8.85 -14.30 16.09
CA ILE A 34 9.12 -13.78 14.75
C ILE A 34 9.60 -14.91 13.82
N LEU A 35 10.54 -15.72 14.29
CA LEU A 35 11.09 -16.84 13.54
C LEU A 35 10.03 -17.90 13.25
N GLN A 36 9.09 -18.20 14.16
CA GLN A 36 7.98 -19.13 13.89
C GLN A 36 7.06 -18.68 12.76
N HIS A 37 6.96 -17.37 12.50
CA HIS A 37 6.15 -16.85 11.39
C HIS A 37 6.88 -16.95 10.04
N ILE A 38 8.21 -17.07 10.04
CA ILE A 38 9.03 -17.12 8.82
C ILE A 38 9.50 -18.54 8.52
N CYS A 39 10.02 -19.25 9.52
CA CYS A 39 10.57 -20.59 9.41
C CYS A 39 9.70 -21.55 10.24
N TYR A 40 9.02 -22.46 9.55
CA TYR A 40 8.09 -23.39 10.19
C TYR A 40 8.79 -24.61 10.83
N ASP A 41 10.03 -24.89 10.42
CA ASP A 41 10.87 -25.97 10.96
C ASP A 41 12.22 -25.41 11.42
N PHE A 42 12.42 -25.36 12.73
CA PHE A 42 13.66 -24.85 13.32
C PHE A 42 14.89 -25.73 13.13
N ASN A 43 14.73 -26.94 12.60
CA ASN A 43 15.88 -27.78 12.23
C ASN A 43 16.54 -27.33 10.91
N ASP A 44 15.91 -26.41 10.17
CA ASP A 44 16.45 -25.85 8.94
C ASP A 44 17.53 -24.81 9.21
N THR A 45 18.74 -25.28 9.49
CA THR A 45 19.90 -24.42 9.79
C THR A 45 20.22 -23.46 8.65
N SER A 46 20.03 -23.87 7.39
CA SER A 46 20.35 -23.03 6.23
C SER A 46 19.47 -21.78 6.18
N MET A 47 18.16 -21.92 6.43
CA MET A 47 17.24 -20.77 6.46
C MET A 47 17.50 -19.88 7.68
N MET A 48 17.83 -20.47 8.82
CA MET A 48 18.13 -19.74 10.05
C MET A 48 19.42 -18.90 9.92
N GLU A 49 20.46 -19.44 9.29
CA GLU A 49 21.70 -18.69 9.03
C GLU A 49 21.49 -17.49 8.10
N LEU A 50 20.62 -17.59 7.10
CA LEU A 50 20.26 -16.44 6.24
C LEU A 50 19.51 -15.34 7.00
N LEU A 51 18.74 -15.69 8.03
CA LEU A 51 17.99 -14.72 8.84
C LEU A 51 18.84 -14.06 9.93
N ARG A 52 19.91 -14.71 10.38
CA ARG A 52 20.77 -14.24 11.48
C ARG A 52 21.24 -12.78 11.32
N PRO A 53 21.77 -12.33 10.17
CA PRO A 53 22.19 -10.93 10.01
C PRO A 53 21.05 -9.93 10.17
N SER A 54 19.83 -10.30 9.78
CA SER A 54 18.65 -9.43 9.90
C SER A 54 18.16 -9.32 11.36
N LEU A 55 18.35 -10.36 12.17
CA LEU A 55 18.11 -10.31 13.63
C LEU A 55 19.12 -9.41 14.32
N GLU A 56 20.41 -9.55 13.98
CA GLU A 56 21.50 -8.75 14.55
C GLU A 56 21.32 -7.26 14.24
N GLU A 57 20.92 -6.91 13.00
CA GLU A 57 20.63 -5.53 12.60
C GLU A 57 19.54 -4.89 13.48
N ALA A 58 18.53 -5.66 13.87
CA ALA A 58 17.40 -5.18 14.66
C ALA A 58 17.60 -5.28 16.18
N PHE A 59 18.75 -5.77 16.65
CA PHE A 59 19.00 -6.06 18.07
C PHE A 59 18.70 -4.87 18.99
N VAL A 60 18.99 -3.64 18.55
CA VAL A 60 18.81 -2.42 19.33
C VAL A 60 17.34 -2.01 19.56
N ILE A 61 16.39 -2.57 18.81
CA ILE A 61 14.97 -2.17 18.84
C ILE A 61 14.11 -3.24 19.50
N GLN A 62 14.16 -3.40 20.82
CA GLN A 62 13.49 -4.52 21.52
C GLN A 62 12.03 -4.26 21.91
N ASN A 63 11.46 -3.11 21.56
CA ASN A 63 10.11 -2.71 22.00
C ASN A 63 9.24 -2.26 20.83
N GLN A 64 7.94 -2.60 20.87
CA GLN A 64 6.97 -2.20 19.85
C GLN A 64 6.90 -0.69 19.65
N GLN A 65 6.85 0.09 20.73
CA GLN A 65 6.79 1.55 20.64
C GLN A 65 8.04 2.16 20.00
N VAL A 66 9.21 1.56 20.23
CA VAL A 66 10.48 2.02 19.64
C VAL A 66 10.51 1.65 18.16
N ALA A 67 10.02 0.47 17.79
CA ALA A 67 9.87 0.06 16.40
C ALA A 67 8.91 0.98 15.61
N LEU A 68 7.77 1.34 16.21
CA LEU A 68 6.82 2.28 15.62
C LEU A 68 7.42 3.68 15.46
N ASP A 69 8.17 4.18 16.45
CA ASP A 69 8.89 5.46 16.33
C ASP A 69 9.97 5.40 15.24
N TYR A 70 10.69 4.27 15.12
CA TYR A 70 11.72 4.05 14.11
C TYR A 70 11.16 4.11 12.68
N ILE A 71 10.00 3.49 12.46
CA ILE A 71 9.27 3.55 11.18
C ILE A 71 8.74 4.96 10.95
N GLY A 72 8.08 5.55 11.96
CA GLY A 72 7.45 6.87 11.86
C GLY A 72 8.44 7.97 11.48
N LYS A 73 9.65 7.95 12.06
CA LYS A 73 10.75 8.88 11.72
C LYS A 73 11.12 8.89 10.23
N ARG A 74 10.90 7.79 9.52
CA ARG A 74 11.28 7.60 8.11
C ARG A 74 10.18 7.94 7.12
N GLY A 75 8.96 8.21 7.58
CA GLY A 75 7.87 8.72 6.73
C GLY A 75 7.40 10.12 7.09
N SER A 76 7.53 10.54 8.36
CA SER A 76 7.12 11.88 8.81
C SER A 76 8.12 12.97 8.42
N THR A 77 7.64 14.22 8.35
CA THR A 77 8.51 15.40 8.27
C THR A 77 9.35 15.57 9.54
N VAL A 78 10.48 16.27 9.40
CA VAL A 78 11.38 16.58 10.54
C VAL A 78 10.62 17.45 11.55
N GLY A 79 10.84 17.21 12.85
CA GLY A 79 10.26 18.00 13.95
C GLY A 79 8.91 17.50 14.50
N VAL A 80 8.36 16.40 13.97
CA VAL A 80 7.13 15.79 14.50
C VAL A 80 7.39 15.09 15.84
N THR A 81 6.51 15.24 16.81
CA THR A 81 6.62 14.60 18.14
C THR A 81 6.59 13.08 18.06
N ARG A 82 7.19 12.39 19.05
CA ARG A 82 7.24 10.92 19.12
C ARG A 82 5.85 10.29 19.01
N ASP A 83 4.86 10.81 19.73
CA ASP A 83 3.50 10.24 19.74
C ASP A 83 2.83 10.32 18.37
N LYS A 84 3.03 11.43 17.65
CA LYS A 84 2.50 11.59 16.30
C LYS A 84 3.18 10.63 15.32
N ARG A 85 4.49 10.38 15.46
CA ARG A 85 5.21 9.40 14.64
C ARG A 85 4.73 7.97 14.89
N ILE A 86 4.50 7.60 16.15
CA ILE A 86 3.97 6.29 16.53
C ILE A 86 2.56 6.10 15.93
N LYS A 87 1.68 7.10 16.06
CA LYS A 87 0.33 7.06 15.47
C LYS A 87 0.39 6.92 13.95
N TYR A 88 1.24 7.71 13.30
CA TYR A 88 1.44 7.65 11.84
C TYR A 88 1.93 6.27 11.37
N ALA A 89 2.94 5.70 12.05
CA ALA A 89 3.42 4.35 11.73
C ALA A 89 2.33 3.28 11.94
N LYS A 90 1.55 3.39 13.02
CA LYS A 90 0.43 2.48 13.29
C LYS A 90 -0.62 2.54 12.19
N GLU A 91 -0.99 3.74 11.72
CA GLU A 91 -1.93 3.91 10.62
C GLU A 91 -1.42 3.30 9.31
N ILE A 92 -0.13 3.44 9.00
CA ILE A 92 0.48 2.81 7.82
C ILE A 92 0.42 1.29 7.92
N LEU A 93 0.83 0.71 9.05
CA LEU A 93 0.80 -0.74 9.22
C LEU A 93 -0.64 -1.29 9.20
N GLN A 94 -1.61 -0.51 9.66
CA GLN A 94 -3.01 -0.90 9.67
C GLN A 94 -3.70 -0.78 8.30
N LYS A 95 -3.48 0.32 7.55
CA LYS A 95 -4.26 0.61 6.34
C LYS A 95 -3.48 0.39 5.04
N GLU A 96 -2.17 0.59 5.05
CA GLU A 96 -1.36 0.62 3.83
C GLU A 96 -0.50 -0.65 3.65
N MET A 97 -0.03 -1.25 4.74
CA MET A 97 0.67 -2.53 4.71
C MET A 97 -0.34 -3.66 4.54
N LEU A 98 -0.23 -4.42 3.44
CA LEU A 98 -1.08 -5.59 3.15
C LEU A 98 -2.60 -5.31 3.30
N PRO A 99 -3.17 -4.32 2.59
CA PRO A 99 -4.57 -3.90 2.76
C PRO A 99 -5.58 -5.01 2.41
N HIS A 100 -5.19 -5.94 1.54
CA HIS A 100 -6.02 -7.08 1.13
C HIS A 100 -6.18 -8.14 2.25
N VAL A 101 -5.29 -8.17 3.23
CA VAL A 101 -5.39 -9.08 4.40
C VAL A 101 -6.35 -8.50 5.45
N GLY A 102 -6.36 -7.17 5.60
CA GLY A 102 -7.29 -6.48 6.48
C GLY A 102 -6.87 -5.02 6.72
N VAL A 103 -7.86 -4.15 6.92
CA VAL A 103 -7.65 -2.73 7.25
C VAL A 103 -8.29 -2.31 8.58
N GLY A 104 -8.97 -3.26 9.23
CA GLY A 104 -9.57 -3.07 10.55
C GLY A 104 -8.54 -3.08 11.67
N GLU A 105 -8.99 -2.76 12.88
CA GLU A 105 -8.18 -2.98 14.08
C GLU A 105 -8.01 -4.49 14.33
N PHE A 106 -6.95 -4.87 15.05
CA PHE A 106 -6.66 -6.27 15.43
C PHE A 106 -6.43 -7.23 14.24
N CYS A 107 -6.06 -6.71 13.07
CA CYS A 107 -5.67 -7.49 11.90
C CYS A 107 -4.15 -7.73 11.81
N GLU A 108 -3.37 -7.16 12.75
CA GLU A 108 -1.91 -7.17 12.76
C GLU A 108 -1.34 -8.59 12.79
N THR A 109 -1.94 -9.50 13.56
CA THR A 109 -1.54 -10.92 13.61
C THR A 109 -1.68 -11.59 12.24
N LYS A 110 -2.80 -11.40 11.55
CA LYS A 110 -3.01 -11.98 10.19
C LYS A 110 -1.98 -11.43 9.20
N LYS A 111 -1.66 -10.14 9.31
CA LYS A 111 -0.64 -9.51 8.49
C LYS A 111 0.76 -10.04 8.80
N ALA A 112 1.08 -10.31 10.07
CA ALA A 112 2.36 -10.87 10.45
C ALA A 112 2.57 -12.28 9.85
N TYR A 113 1.54 -13.13 9.86
CA TYR A 113 1.60 -14.43 9.17
C TYR A 113 1.83 -14.29 7.67
N PHE A 114 1.08 -13.40 7.00
CA PHE A 114 1.26 -13.20 5.57
C PHE A 114 2.62 -12.59 5.22
N PHE A 115 3.12 -11.68 6.06
CA PHE A 115 4.44 -11.09 5.91
C PHE A 115 5.55 -12.12 6.12
N GLY A 116 5.41 -12.99 7.12
CA GLY A 116 6.30 -14.14 7.33
C GLY A 116 6.30 -15.10 6.14
N TYR A 117 5.13 -15.40 5.58
CA TYR A 117 5.00 -16.19 4.35
C TYR A 117 5.73 -15.56 3.14
N ILE A 118 5.66 -14.23 2.96
CA ILE A 118 6.39 -13.53 1.89
C ILE A 118 7.90 -13.74 2.07
N ILE A 119 8.41 -13.55 3.29
CA ILE A 119 9.84 -13.71 3.59
C ILE A 119 10.27 -15.17 3.43
N HIS A 120 9.45 -16.12 3.88
CA HIS A 120 9.67 -17.55 3.70
C HIS A 120 9.85 -17.91 2.22
N ARG A 121 8.96 -17.39 1.36
CA ARG A 121 9.01 -17.60 -0.10
C ARG A 121 10.28 -17.02 -0.72
N LEU A 122 10.73 -15.87 -0.25
CA LEU A 122 12.00 -15.26 -0.66
C LEU A 122 13.19 -16.15 -0.29
N LEU A 123 13.22 -16.65 0.95
CA LEU A 123 14.29 -17.53 1.45
C LEU A 123 14.35 -18.87 0.72
N LEU A 124 13.20 -19.47 0.39
CA LEU A 124 13.16 -20.69 -0.42
C LEU A 124 13.81 -20.49 -1.79
N CYS A 125 13.60 -19.32 -2.39
CA CYS A 125 14.20 -18.97 -3.67
C CYS A 125 15.72 -18.75 -3.53
N ALA A 126 16.14 -18.00 -2.51
CA ALA A 126 17.55 -17.75 -2.23
C ALA A 126 18.35 -19.05 -1.94
N LEU A 127 17.71 -20.03 -1.31
CA LEU A 127 18.29 -21.35 -1.05
C LEU A 127 18.19 -22.32 -2.24
N GLY A 128 17.61 -21.92 -3.37
CA GLY A 128 17.43 -22.78 -4.55
C GLY A 128 16.40 -23.90 -4.36
N ARG A 129 15.59 -23.86 -3.29
CA ARG A 129 14.54 -24.85 -3.01
C ARG A 129 13.26 -24.61 -3.79
N ARG A 130 13.14 -23.41 -4.38
CA ARG A 130 12.04 -23.01 -5.23
C ARG A 130 12.58 -22.15 -6.37
N ALA A 131 12.07 -22.35 -7.57
CA ALA A 131 12.40 -21.51 -8.72
C ALA A 131 11.78 -20.11 -8.58
N GLU A 132 12.39 -19.13 -9.26
CA GLU A 132 11.83 -17.79 -9.43
C GLU A 132 10.51 -17.85 -10.20
N ASP A 133 9.58 -16.95 -9.88
CA ASP A 133 8.29 -16.89 -10.56
C ASP A 133 8.44 -16.26 -11.96
N ASP A 134 7.83 -16.86 -12.99
CA ASP A 134 7.86 -16.37 -14.37
C ASP A 134 6.96 -15.14 -14.55
N ARG A 135 7.56 -14.01 -14.95
CA ARG A 135 6.87 -12.73 -15.21
C ARG A 135 5.95 -12.79 -16.43
N ASP A 136 6.23 -13.67 -17.38
CA ASP A 136 5.48 -13.76 -18.63
C ASP A 136 4.30 -14.72 -18.57
N HIS A 137 4.24 -15.55 -17.53
CA HIS A 137 3.13 -16.44 -17.27
C HIS A 137 1.79 -15.68 -17.16
N TYR A 138 0.88 -15.93 -18.12
CA TYR A 138 -0.41 -15.24 -18.21
C TYR A 138 -1.32 -15.49 -16.99
N GLY A 139 -1.16 -16.60 -16.27
CA GLY A 139 -1.90 -16.87 -15.02
C GLY A 139 -1.67 -15.82 -13.93
N ASN A 140 -0.53 -15.11 -13.96
CA ASN A 140 -0.20 -14.02 -13.05
C ASN A 140 -0.65 -12.63 -13.57
N LYS A 141 -1.13 -12.56 -14.82
CA LYS A 141 -1.62 -11.34 -15.46
C LYS A 141 -3.14 -11.25 -15.31
N ARG A 142 -3.69 -10.02 -15.39
CA ARG A 142 -5.13 -9.75 -15.34
C ARG A 142 -5.51 -8.80 -16.48
N LEU A 143 -6.66 -9.06 -17.11
CA LEU A 143 -7.20 -8.22 -18.18
C LEU A 143 -8.27 -7.30 -17.60
N ASP A 144 -7.97 -6.00 -17.53
CA ASP A 144 -8.95 -4.98 -17.18
C ASP A 144 -9.90 -4.76 -18.37
N LEU A 145 -11.09 -5.33 -18.29
CA LEU A 145 -12.16 -5.12 -19.28
C LEU A 145 -12.93 -3.81 -19.01
N ALA A 146 -14.00 -3.57 -19.77
CA ALA A 146 -14.83 -2.38 -19.64
C ALA A 146 -15.33 -2.13 -18.20
N GLY A 147 -15.68 -3.19 -17.46
CA GLY A 147 -16.17 -3.07 -16.07
C GLY A 147 -15.17 -2.41 -15.12
N PRO A 148 -14.00 -3.02 -14.84
CA PRO A 148 -12.96 -2.41 -14.01
C PRO A 148 -12.52 -1.02 -14.49
N LEU A 149 -12.37 -0.82 -15.81
CA LEU A 149 -11.94 0.46 -16.38
C LEU A 149 -12.97 1.58 -16.16
N LEU A 150 -14.25 1.32 -16.39
CA LEU A 150 -15.32 2.28 -16.13
C LEU A 150 -15.51 2.52 -14.63
N GLY A 151 -15.41 1.46 -13.81
CA GLY A 151 -15.51 1.57 -12.35
C GLY A 151 -14.41 2.45 -11.76
N GLY A 152 -13.17 2.30 -12.22
CA GLY A 152 -12.05 3.15 -11.81
C GLY A 152 -12.25 4.61 -12.20
N LEU A 153 -12.67 4.85 -13.45
CA LEU A 153 -12.95 6.20 -13.96
C LEU A 153 -14.10 6.88 -13.19
N PHE A 154 -15.21 6.17 -12.99
CA PHE A 154 -16.35 6.67 -12.22
C PHE A 154 -15.96 7.00 -10.78
N ARG A 155 -15.22 6.12 -10.10
CA ARG A 155 -14.75 6.36 -8.72
C ARG A 155 -13.92 7.64 -8.62
N MET A 156 -13.04 7.89 -9.58
CA MET A 156 -12.23 9.12 -9.63
C MET A 156 -13.12 10.37 -9.79
N LEU A 157 -14.02 10.36 -10.76
CA LEU A 157 -14.93 11.50 -11.04
C LEU A 157 -15.89 11.75 -9.87
N PHE A 158 -16.39 10.69 -9.25
CA PHE A 158 -17.28 10.79 -8.09
C PHE A 158 -16.56 11.35 -6.86
N ARG A 159 -15.32 10.91 -6.59
CA ARG A 159 -14.49 11.51 -5.54
C ARG A 159 -14.27 13.00 -5.78
N LYS A 160 -14.00 13.41 -7.02
CA LYS A 160 -13.91 14.83 -7.38
C LYS A 160 -15.21 15.58 -7.09
N LEU A 161 -16.36 15.03 -7.50
CA LEU A 161 -17.68 15.60 -7.19
C LEU A 161 -17.88 15.79 -5.68
N THR A 162 -17.59 14.77 -4.85
CA THR A 162 -17.74 14.88 -3.39
C THR A 162 -16.83 15.95 -2.78
N LYS A 163 -15.61 16.12 -3.31
CA LYS A 163 -14.68 17.18 -2.89
C LYS A 163 -15.19 18.56 -3.28
N ASP A 164 -15.73 18.72 -4.48
CA ASP A 164 -16.29 19.98 -4.97
C ASP A 164 -17.53 20.38 -4.14
N VAL A 165 -18.42 19.43 -3.84
CA VAL A 165 -19.58 19.65 -2.96
C VAL A 165 -19.13 20.06 -1.56
N ARG A 166 -18.18 19.34 -0.96
CA ARG A 166 -17.64 19.70 0.37
C ARG A 166 -17.04 21.11 0.37
N GLY A 167 -16.31 21.48 -0.67
CA GLY A 167 -15.73 22.82 -0.81
C GLY A 167 -16.78 23.92 -0.95
N TYR A 168 -17.88 23.67 -1.65
CA TYR A 168 -19.01 24.59 -1.73
C TYR A 168 -19.69 24.77 -0.35
N LEU A 169 -19.97 23.67 0.35
CA LEU A 169 -20.60 23.70 1.67
C LEU A 169 -19.76 24.49 2.68
N GLN A 170 -18.45 24.25 2.71
CA GLN A 170 -17.53 24.98 3.57
C GLN A 170 -17.63 26.49 3.32
N LYS A 171 -17.61 26.93 2.05
CA LYS A 171 -17.75 28.34 1.69
C LYS A 171 -19.10 28.94 2.10
N CYS A 172 -20.18 28.19 2.04
CA CYS A 172 -21.48 28.69 2.50
C CYS A 172 -21.46 28.92 4.01
N VAL A 173 -20.95 27.96 4.78
CA VAL A 173 -20.82 28.03 6.24
C VAL A 173 -19.93 29.20 6.65
N ASP A 174 -18.75 29.34 6.04
CA ASP A 174 -17.78 30.40 6.36
C ASP A 174 -18.36 31.81 6.10
N ASN A 175 -19.26 31.93 5.12
CA ASN A 175 -19.90 33.20 4.76
C ASN A 175 -21.29 33.38 5.39
N GLY A 176 -21.74 32.48 6.26
CA GLY A 176 -23.08 32.52 6.86
C GLY A 176 -24.23 32.47 5.86
N LYS A 177 -24.02 31.87 4.68
CA LYS A 177 -25.03 31.74 3.62
C LYS A 177 -25.81 30.44 3.75
N GLU A 178 -27.09 30.47 3.38
CA GLU A 178 -27.89 29.25 3.29
C GLU A 178 -27.32 28.26 2.27
N ILE A 179 -27.42 26.98 2.61
CA ILE A 179 -26.92 25.89 1.79
C ILE A 179 -27.99 25.48 0.79
N ASN A 180 -27.68 25.60 -0.51
CA ASN A 180 -28.50 25.02 -1.56
C ASN A 180 -27.77 23.85 -2.22
N LEU A 181 -28.26 22.64 -1.94
CA LEU A 181 -27.67 21.39 -2.43
C LEU A 181 -27.72 21.25 -3.96
N ALA A 182 -28.74 21.79 -4.62
CA ALA A 182 -28.86 21.71 -6.08
C ALA A 182 -27.73 22.47 -6.78
N TYR A 183 -27.30 23.61 -6.22
CA TYR A 183 -26.14 24.35 -6.73
C TYR A 183 -24.79 23.69 -6.39
N ALA A 184 -24.73 22.93 -5.29
CA ALA A 184 -23.52 22.22 -4.88
C ALA A 184 -23.18 21.07 -5.86
N VAL A 185 -24.20 20.35 -6.33
CA VAL A 185 -24.01 19.14 -7.16
C VAL A 185 -23.86 19.50 -8.63
N LYS A 186 -22.61 19.54 -9.11
CA LYS A 186 -22.30 19.81 -10.52
C LYS A 186 -22.32 18.53 -11.36
N ALA A 187 -23.47 18.21 -11.96
CA ALA A 187 -23.64 17.03 -12.82
C ALA A 187 -22.59 16.93 -13.96
N LYS A 188 -22.16 18.08 -14.50
CA LYS A 188 -21.13 18.16 -15.56
C LYS A 188 -19.82 17.47 -15.19
N THR A 189 -19.44 17.38 -13.90
CA THR A 189 -18.20 16.73 -13.47
C THR A 189 -18.15 15.27 -13.92
N ILE A 190 -19.26 14.53 -13.84
CA ILE A 190 -19.33 13.13 -14.25
C ILE A 190 -19.59 13.04 -15.75
N THR A 191 -20.62 13.72 -16.26
CA THR A 191 -21.03 13.63 -17.67
C THR A 191 -19.90 14.02 -18.63
N SER A 192 -19.26 15.17 -18.40
CA SER A 192 -18.17 15.64 -19.26
C SER A 192 -16.90 14.80 -19.08
N GLY A 193 -16.62 14.32 -17.87
CA GLY A 193 -15.45 13.47 -17.60
C GLY A 193 -15.52 12.12 -18.31
N LEU A 194 -16.69 11.46 -18.27
CA LEU A 194 -16.92 10.22 -19.00
C LEU A 194 -16.85 10.44 -20.51
N LYS A 195 -17.54 11.47 -21.03
CA LYS A 195 -17.53 11.78 -22.46
C LYS A 195 -16.11 12.05 -22.98
N TYR A 196 -15.31 12.81 -22.23
CA TYR A 196 -13.93 13.10 -22.59
C TYR A 196 -13.07 11.83 -22.68
N SER A 197 -13.11 11.00 -21.64
CA SER A 197 -12.25 9.80 -21.56
C SER A 197 -12.59 8.79 -22.66
N LEU A 198 -13.89 8.57 -22.89
CA LEU A 198 -14.39 7.66 -23.94
C LEU A 198 -14.07 8.17 -25.35
N ALA A 199 -14.19 9.47 -25.60
CA ALA A 199 -13.97 10.05 -26.92
C ALA A 199 -12.50 10.16 -27.30
N THR A 200 -11.62 10.43 -26.33
CA THR A 200 -10.18 10.66 -26.58
C THR A 200 -9.32 9.41 -26.35
N GLY A 201 -9.84 8.40 -25.65
CA GLY A 201 -9.06 7.24 -25.22
C GLY A 201 -8.15 7.50 -24.01
N ASN A 202 -8.18 8.70 -23.44
CA ASN A 202 -7.38 9.07 -22.26
C ASN A 202 -8.11 8.71 -20.96
N TRP A 203 -7.62 7.71 -20.23
CA TRP A 203 -8.15 7.29 -18.93
C TRP A 203 -7.39 7.94 -17.77
N GLY A 204 -7.98 9.01 -17.22
CA GLY A 204 -7.45 9.73 -16.07
C GLY A 204 -7.80 11.20 -16.08
N GLN A 205 -7.30 11.94 -15.09
CA GLN A 205 -7.45 13.39 -15.06
C GLN A 205 -6.38 14.02 -15.96
N ALA A 206 -6.80 14.89 -16.88
CA ALA A 206 -5.88 15.65 -17.74
C ALA A 206 -4.80 16.35 -16.89
N ASN A 207 -3.56 16.36 -17.38
CA ASN A 207 -2.38 16.95 -16.72
C ASN A 207 -1.96 16.29 -15.40
N THR A 208 -2.32 15.02 -15.17
CA THR A 208 -1.81 14.23 -14.04
C THR A 208 -0.89 13.12 -14.54
N ALA A 209 0.20 12.83 -13.82
CA ALA A 209 1.05 11.69 -14.15
C ALA A 209 0.25 10.37 -14.07
N GLY A 210 0.46 9.47 -15.05
CA GLY A 210 -0.18 8.14 -15.06
C GLY A 210 -1.49 8.03 -15.84
N VAL A 211 -1.83 8.99 -16.72
CA VAL A 211 -2.96 8.85 -17.66
C VAL A 211 -2.67 7.72 -18.63
N ARG A 212 -3.56 6.71 -18.68
CA ARG A 212 -3.48 5.62 -19.66
C ARG A 212 -4.08 6.10 -20.99
N ALA A 213 -3.28 6.12 -22.05
CA ALA A 213 -3.73 6.51 -23.38
C ALA A 213 -4.17 5.28 -24.20
N GLY A 214 -5.06 5.50 -25.18
CA GLY A 214 -5.47 4.48 -26.16
C GLY A 214 -6.42 3.40 -25.62
N VAL A 215 -7.04 3.61 -24.46
CA VAL A 215 -7.94 2.62 -23.84
C VAL A 215 -9.28 2.53 -24.58
N SER A 216 -9.75 3.63 -25.17
CA SER A 216 -10.89 3.66 -26.09
C SER A 216 -10.41 4.00 -27.48
N GLN A 217 -10.97 3.31 -28.48
CA GLN A 217 -10.66 3.49 -29.88
C GLN A 217 -11.95 3.51 -30.69
N VAL A 218 -11.92 4.16 -31.85
CA VAL A 218 -13.04 4.11 -32.79
C VAL A 218 -13.16 2.68 -33.33
N LEU A 219 -14.38 2.15 -33.34
CA LEU A 219 -14.65 0.83 -33.90
C LEU A 219 -14.23 0.79 -35.38
N ASN A 220 -13.30 -0.09 -35.71
CA ASN A 220 -12.95 -0.34 -37.11
C ASN A 220 -14.16 -0.95 -37.84
N ARG A 221 -14.56 -0.35 -38.97
CA ARG A 221 -15.67 -0.79 -39.82
C ARG A 221 -15.21 -1.30 -41.18
N LEU A 222 -13.90 -1.37 -41.42
CA LEU A 222 -13.33 -1.97 -42.61
C LEU A 222 -13.25 -3.48 -42.42
N THR A 223 -13.84 -4.23 -43.35
CA THR A 223 -13.77 -5.70 -43.46
C THR A 223 -12.76 -6.10 -44.50
#